data_AF-A0A6B1GP27-F1
#
_entry.id   AF-A0A6B1GP27-F1
#
_cell.length_a   1.000
_cell.length_b   1.000
_cell.length_c   1.000
_cell.angle_alpha   90.00
_cell.angle_beta   90.00
_cell.angle_gamma   90.00
#
_symmetry.space_group_name_H-M   'P 1'
#
loop_
_entity.id
_entity.type
_entity.pdbx_description
1 polymer ?
#
loop_
_entity_poly.entity_id
_entity_poly.type
_entity_poly.pdbx_seq_one_letter_code
_entity_poly.pdbx_strand_id
1 'polypeptide(L)'
;MPTSLRDIYIVDGLTVIWYTLLFGLAGRLRHPQHAVVSKNLASGLGLYFHALGGDLKSKVSESPQEQSAGAISSHSGVDLQAWVDGGTLHLPRRINRYSSSDLNRELYYWLAAVLAVDEPYPKSSTLPPGVQHLLRGIRTTKRLLDAFPNLKNRYQRLCTEELKQRRMAYPDPRLGTRNPALVLESAIRYELGSERPCQEESLVQLVERAREGGSSDDKTPWHGRTVPFLPVPLWSYRSNRASKFRLRWFKTQRNPQPEMGDLESVQTGRFKADQIVEPIEGLAAIPDHFVYPEWNCFDQVYRRNWCRLMEQPPRGGYSADLDYRFTALVEKVRRKYMLVQQEPGWKRFLESGEDIDIDAVVSYVGDRKGCGVQNTRYYRERIRQQRDISVAVLMDASRSTQARVGNVRVIEIAKQSLAVLAEVLRCVGDEFALYSFSSDSRLRVRCDRIKTFDQPYDDSIQKNILEVKPQYYTRICAPIRHVGAKLAKRKTRQKLLLILTDGKPHDPTDRYEGKYALEDARRALMEQRANGIVCFGLTIDQEGPRYLNHLFGTGNYTIYSHLNAMPEVLPHLYAQLTNLRV
;
A
#
# COMPACT_ATOMS: atom_id res chain seq x y z
N MET A 1 12.22 -5.51 39.71
CA MET A 1 12.48 -4.26 38.98
C MET A 1 13.94 -4.27 38.55
N PRO A 2 14.29 -4.56 37.28
CA PRO A 2 15.69 -4.50 36.87
C PRO A 2 16.08 -3.05 36.56
N THR A 3 17.24 -2.65 37.09
CA THR A 3 17.78 -1.28 37.21
C THR A 3 18.89 -0.97 36.19
N SER A 4 19.04 -1.76 35.13
CA SER A 4 20.11 -1.63 34.15
C SER A 4 19.56 -1.56 32.72
N LEU A 5 19.98 -0.52 31.97
CA LEU A 5 19.64 -0.27 30.57
C LEU A 5 20.02 -1.43 29.63
N ARG A 6 20.91 -2.36 30.02
CA ARG A 6 21.24 -3.53 29.18
C ARG A 6 20.11 -4.55 29.10
N ASP A 7 19.23 -4.59 30.11
CA ASP A 7 18.22 -5.65 30.24
C ASP A 7 16.86 -5.26 29.62
N ILE A 8 16.68 -3.98 29.24
CA ILE A 8 15.45 -3.45 28.65
C ILE A 8 15.48 -3.52 27.10
N TYR A 9 16.64 -3.78 26.48
CA TYR A 9 16.82 -3.82 25.02
C TYR A 9 16.66 -5.24 24.41
N ILE A 10 15.68 -6.01 24.87
CA ILE A 10 15.13 -7.12 24.07
C ILE A 10 14.07 -6.52 23.17
N VAL A 11 14.49 -5.96 22.04
CA VAL A 11 13.55 -5.66 20.95
C VAL A 11 13.22 -6.99 20.30
N ASP A 12 12.06 -7.56 20.62
CA ASP A 12 11.53 -8.71 19.91
C ASP A 12 11.54 -8.45 18.40
N GLY A 13 11.96 -9.44 17.61
CA GLY A 13 12.01 -9.32 16.15
C GLY A 13 10.69 -8.86 15.53
N LEU A 14 9.57 -9.17 16.19
CA LEU A 14 8.22 -8.69 15.88
C LEU A 14 8.10 -7.16 15.93
N THR A 15 8.71 -6.49 16.90
CA THR A 15 8.68 -5.03 17.03
C THR A 15 9.44 -4.37 15.88
N VAL A 16 10.63 -4.89 15.53
CA VAL A 16 11.42 -4.40 14.38
C VAL A 16 10.65 -4.56 13.06
N ILE A 17 9.97 -5.70 12.87
CA ILE A 17 9.14 -5.97 11.69
C ILE A 17 7.93 -5.03 11.65
N TRP A 18 7.25 -4.81 12.79
CA TRP A 18 6.09 -3.92 12.90
C TRP A 18 6.44 -2.48 12.48
N TYR A 19 7.54 -1.94 13.01
CA TYR A 19 7.99 -0.60 12.64
C TYR A 19 8.45 -0.54 11.17
N THR A 20 9.13 -1.57 10.65
CA THR A 20 9.50 -1.65 9.23
C THR A 20 8.28 -1.60 8.30
N LEU A 21 7.16 -2.22 8.71
CA LEU A 21 5.89 -2.22 7.99
C LEU A 21 5.18 -0.86 8.08
N LEU A 22 5.23 -0.21 9.26
CA LEU A 22 4.73 1.15 9.51
C LEU A 22 5.54 2.22 8.74
N PHE A 23 6.86 2.06 8.64
CA PHE A 23 7.75 2.88 7.83
C PHE A 23 7.47 2.72 6.33
N GLY A 24 7.11 1.51 5.89
CA GLY A 24 6.63 1.25 4.53
C GLY A 24 5.22 1.77 4.23
N LEU A 25 4.42 2.07 5.26
CA LEU A 25 3.11 2.74 5.18
C LEU A 25 3.25 4.28 5.12
N ALA A 26 4.20 4.84 5.88
CA ALA A 26 4.52 6.26 5.93
C ALA A 26 5.06 6.85 4.61
N GLY A 27 5.72 6.03 3.80
CA GLY A 27 6.20 6.39 2.45
C GLY A 27 5.10 6.39 1.36
N ARG A 28 3.82 6.14 1.72
CA ARG A 28 2.71 5.94 0.76
C ARG A 28 1.92 7.19 0.40
N LEU A 29 2.09 8.29 1.12
CA LEU A 29 1.58 9.59 0.69
C LEU A 29 2.45 10.05 -0.48
N ARG A 30 2.04 9.58 -1.66
CA ARG A 30 2.57 9.99 -2.95
C ARG A 30 1.49 10.77 -3.67
N HIS A 31 1.90 11.76 -4.44
CA HIS A 31 1.04 12.60 -5.25
C HIS A 31 1.43 12.41 -6.73
N PRO A 32 1.04 11.30 -7.38
CA PRO A 32 1.42 11.01 -8.77
C PRO A 32 1.13 12.14 -9.75
N GLN A 33 0.06 12.90 -9.52
CA GLN A 33 -0.35 14.06 -10.30
C GLN A 33 0.61 15.26 -10.19
N HIS A 34 1.41 15.34 -9.12
CA HIS A 34 2.42 16.39 -8.89
C HIS A 34 3.85 15.86 -9.09
N ALA A 35 4.00 14.74 -9.79
CA ALA A 35 5.29 14.11 -9.98
C ALA A 35 6.20 14.94 -10.89
N VAL A 36 7.48 15.03 -10.51
CA VAL A 36 8.53 15.69 -11.30
C VAL A 36 9.56 14.65 -11.70
N VAL A 37 10.01 14.69 -12.95
CA VAL A 37 10.96 13.74 -13.53
C VAL A 37 12.34 14.41 -13.61
N SER A 38 13.39 13.73 -13.14
CA SER A 38 14.75 14.30 -13.07
C SER A 38 15.33 14.63 -14.44
N LYS A 39 15.01 13.85 -15.48
CA LYS A 39 15.42 14.11 -16.87
C LYS A 39 15.09 15.53 -17.34
N ASN A 40 13.96 16.09 -16.91
CA ASN A 40 13.54 17.45 -17.29
C ASN A 40 14.34 18.55 -16.59
N LEU A 41 15.08 18.21 -15.53
CA LEU A 41 15.84 19.13 -14.70
C LEU A 41 17.36 18.89 -14.76
N ALA A 42 17.81 17.86 -15.49
CA ALA A 42 19.19 17.37 -15.45
C ALA A 42 20.24 18.45 -15.73
N SER A 43 20.02 19.29 -16.76
CA SER A 43 20.94 20.38 -17.11
C SER A 43 21.03 21.46 -16.02
N GLY A 44 19.88 21.85 -15.45
CA GLY A 44 19.83 22.85 -14.37
C GLY A 44 20.39 22.34 -13.05
N LEU A 45 20.18 21.06 -12.74
CA LEU A 45 20.69 20.42 -11.53
C LEU A 45 22.21 20.21 -11.58
N GLY A 46 22.76 19.89 -12.75
CA GLY A 46 24.21 19.78 -12.94
C GLY A 46 24.94 21.11 -12.72
N LEU A 47 24.42 22.19 -13.32
CA LEU A 47 24.97 23.54 -13.12
C LEU A 47 24.87 23.97 -11.65
N TYR A 48 23.71 23.72 -11.04
CA TYR A 48 23.46 24.08 -9.65
C TYR A 48 24.36 23.32 -8.66
N PHE A 49 24.56 22.01 -8.87
CA PHE A 49 25.47 21.19 -8.07
C PHE A 49 26.91 21.72 -8.13
N HIS A 50 27.38 22.08 -9.33
CA HIS A 50 28.73 22.62 -9.52
C HIS A 50 28.89 23.99 -8.87
N ALA A 51 27.89 24.87 -9.01
CA ALA A 51 27.90 26.20 -8.40
C ALA A 51 28.00 26.18 -6.86
N LEU A 52 27.52 25.11 -6.22
CA LEU A 52 27.59 24.92 -4.77
C LEU A 52 28.88 24.23 -4.29
N GLY A 53 29.87 24.06 -5.17
CA GLY A 53 31.18 23.49 -4.84
C GLY A 53 31.31 21.99 -5.06
N GLY A 54 30.34 21.35 -5.71
CA GLY A 54 30.41 19.93 -6.06
C GLY A 54 31.32 19.65 -7.26
N ASP A 55 32.24 18.70 -7.12
CA ASP A 55 33.12 18.23 -8.21
C ASP A 55 32.38 17.20 -9.10
N LEU A 56 31.73 17.69 -10.16
CA LEU A 56 30.98 16.88 -11.12
C LEU A 56 31.88 16.51 -12.30
N LYS A 57 32.29 15.25 -12.39
CA LYS A 57 33.14 14.74 -13.49
C LYS A 57 32.33 14.24 -14.69
N SER A 58 31.04 13.93 -14.50
CA SER A 58 30.15 13.34 -15.51
C SER A 58 28.72 13.91 -15.38
N LYS A 59 27.85 13.69 -16.37
CA LYS A 59 26.47 14.24 -16.40
C LYS A 59 25.61 13.72 -15.23
N VAL A 60 24.58 14.50 -14.86
CA VAL A 60 23.50 14.04 -13.96
C VAL A 60 22.86 12.78 -14.54
N SER A 61 22.80 11.72 -13.73
CA SER A 61 22.22 10.44 -14.13
C SER A 61 21.02 10.10 -13.26
N GLU A 62 20.10 9.33 -13.82
CA GLU A 62 19.02 8.76 -13.03
C GLU A 62 19.58 7.63 -12.16
N SER A 63 19.19 7.61 -10.89
CA SER A 63 19.45 6.49 -9.99
C SER A 63 18.94 5.21 -10.68
N PRO A 64 19.77 4.16 -10.86
CA PRO A 64 19.34 2.91 -11.49
C PRO A 64 18.10 2.38 -10.77
N GLN A 65 17.07 2.08 -11.55
CA GLN A 65 15.92 1.35 -11.03
C GLN A 65 16.41 -0.07 -10.77
N GLU A 66 16.66 -0.41 -9.52
CA GLU A 66 16.98 -1.78 -9.15
C GLU A 66 15.78 -2.68 -9.52
N GLN A 67 15.88 -3.39 -10.64
CA GLN A 67 15.17 -4.64 -10.87
C GLN A 67 15.81 -5.71 -9.95
N SER A 68 15.69 -5.52 -8.64
CA SER A 68 16.28 -6.42 -7.64
C SER A 68 15.18 -7.22 -6.98
N ALA A 69 15.29 -8.53 -7.07
CA ALA A 69 14.42 -9.52 -6.44
C ALA A 69 14.21 -9.26 -4.93
N GLY A 70 13.01 -8.82 -4.55
CA GLY A 70 12.57 -8.75 -3.15
C GLY A 70 11.56 -7.62 -2.86
N ALA A 71 10.36 -7.98 -2.42
CA ALA A 71 9.17 -7.13 -2.30
C ALA A 71 9.19 -5.97 -1.26
N ILE A 72 10.34 -5.63 -0.65
CA ILE A 72 10.38 -4.74 0.52
C ILE A 72 11.20 -3.46 0.29
N SER A 73 12.16 -3.45 -0.64
CA SER A 73 12.99 -2.26 -0.90
C SER A 73 12.22 -1.15 -1.62
N SER A 74 11.32 -1.49 -2.56
CA SER A 74 10.54 -0.53 -3.36
C SER A 74 9.46 0.26 -2.59
N HIS A 75 9.25 -0.02 -1.30
CA HIS A 75 8.18 0.58 -0.49
C HIS A 75 8.68 1.36 0.73
N SER A 76 9.98 1.57 0.86
CA SER A 76 10.63 2.07 2.10
C SER A 76 11.08 3.54 2.04
N GLY A 77 10.73 4.29 0.99
CA GLY A 77 11.29 5.63 0.72
C GLY A 77 12.67 5.59 0.05
N VAL A 78 13.20 4.39 -0.22
CA VAL A 78 14.45 4.14 -0.97
C VAL A 78 14.37 4.67 -2.42
N ASP A 79 13.18 4.82 -2.99
CA ASP A 79 12.98 5.43 -4.31
C ASP A 79 13.36 6.92 -4.37
N LEU A 80 13.54 7.60 -3.23
CA LEU A 80 13.99 9.00 -3.14
C LEU A 80 15.50 9.12 -2.88
N GLN A 81 16.26 8.03 -3.00
CA GLN A 81 17.70 8.05 -2.76
C GLN A 81 18.46 8.79 -3.86
N ALA A 82 19.22 9.78 -3.41
CA ALA A 82 20.19 10.51 -4.19
C ALA A 82 21.58 10.29 -3.59
N TRP A 83 22.58 10.09 -4.45
CA TRP A 83 23.97 9.92 -4.04
C TRP A 83 24.93 10.42 -5.11
N VAL A 84 26.20 10.55 -4.74
CA VAL A 84 27.29 10.91 -5.66
C VAL A 84 28.33 9.79 -5.66
N ASP A 85 28.68 9.30 -6.84
CA ASP A 85 29.75 8.31 -7.04
C ASP A 85 30.69 8.73 -8.17
N GLY A 86 32.00 8.75 -7.90
CA GLY A 86 33.02 9.11 -8.88
C GLY A 86 32.84 10.47 -9.58
N GLY A 87 32.11 11.41 -8.98
CA GLY A 87 31.74 12.70 -9.59
C GLY A 87 30.48 12.66 -10.46
N THR A 88 29.72 11.56 -10.40
CA THR A 88 28.39 11.41 -11.02
C THR A 88 27.31 11.66 -9.97
N LEU A 89 26.41 12.61 -10.23
CA LEU A 89 25.22 12.84 -9.39
C LEU A 89 24.08 11.91 -9.82
N HIS A 90 23.69 10.99 -8.95
CA HIS A 90 22.55 10.08 -9.14
C HIS A 90 21.33 10.63 -8.41
N LEU A 91 20.26 10.90 -9.16
CA LEU A 91 19.00 11.42 -8.63
C LEU A 91 17.84 10.48 -8.95
N PRO A 92 16.83 10.40 -8.07
CA PRO A 92 15.60 9.65 -8.34
C PRO A 92 15.00 10.00 -9.71
N ARG A 93 14.64 8.99 -10.50
CA ARG A 93 13.98 9.18 -11.80
C ARG A 93 12.72 10.05 -11.69
N ARG A 94 11.95 9.88 -10.60
CA ARG A 94 10.71 10.61 -10.36
C ARG A 94 10.49 10.86 -8.88
N ILE A 95 10.27 12.13 -8.51
CA ILE A 95 9.86 12.54 -7.16
C ILE A 95 8.38 12.93 -7.20
N ASN A 96 7.57 12.32 -6.33
CA ASN A 96 6.14 12.60 -6.18
C ASN A 96 5.72 12.60 -4.70
N ARG A 97 6.56 13.20 -3.84
CA ARG A 97 6.43 13.13 -2.38
C ARG A 97 5.44 14.14 -1.82
N TYR A 98 5.39 15.34 -2.37
CA TYR A 98 4.55 16.45 -1.91
C TYR A 98 3.39 16.73 -2.86
N SER A 99 2.36 17.38 -2.35
CA SER A 99 1.14 17.77 -3.07
C SER A 99 1.32 18.93 -4.05
N SER A 100 2.56 19.37 -4.30
CA SER A 100 2.88 20.39 -5.29
C SER A 100 4.08 19.97 -6.13
N SER A 101 3.98 20.18 -7.44
CA SER A 101 5.09 19.97 -8.38
C SER A 101 6.25 20.90 -8.09
N ASP A 102 6.00 22.11 -7.59
CA ASP A 102 7.05 23.05 -7.22
C ASP A 102 7.85 22.57 -6.02
N LEU A 103 7.19 22.02 -4.99
CA LEU A 103 7.86 21.43 -3.84
C LEU A 103 8.66 20.19 -4.22
N ASN A 104 8.13 19.34 -5.10
CA ASN A 104 8.86 18.17 -5.62
C ASN A 104 10.07 18.58 -6.47
N ARG A 105 9.97 19.66 -7.25
CA ARG A 105 11.10 20.27 -7.97
C ARG A 105 12.13 20.86 -7.00
N GLU A 106 11.67 21.60 -5.98
CA GLU A 106 12.56 22.17 -4.95
C GLU A 106 13.33 21.08 -4.20
N LEU A 107 12.71 19.92 -3.96
CA LEU A 107 13.37 18.77 -3.34
C LEU A 107 14.56 18.26 -4.17
N TYR A 108 14.45 18.23 -5.51
CA TYR A 108 15.60 17.87 -6.36
C TYR A 108 16.78 18.82 -6.18
N TYR A 109 16.53 20.13 -6.18
CA TYR A 109 17.57 21.13 -5.98
C TYR A 109 18.16 21.05 -4.56
N TRP A 110 17.32 20.81 -3.56
CA TRP A 110 17.79 20.59 -2.19
C TRP A 110 18.71 19.37 -2.08
N LEU A 111 18.32 18.24 -2.68
CA LEU A 111 19.15 17.03 -2.70
C LEU A 111 20.50 17.27 -3.38
N ALA A 112 20.52 17.98 -4.51
CA ALA A 112 21.76 18.36 -5.18
C ALA A 112 22.65 19.24 -4.29
N ALA A 113 22.07 20.23 -3.60
CA ALA A 113 22.80 21.11 -2.69
C ALA A 113 23.41 20.36 -1.51
N VAL A 114 22.62 19.50 -0.85
CA VAL A 114 23.09 18.69 0.26
C VAL A 114 24.25 17.81 -0.19
N LEU A 115 24.13 17.14 -1.35
CA LEU A 115 25.17 16.25 -1.87
C LEU A 115 26.45 16.97 -2.30
N ALA A 116 26.38 18.25 -2.69
CA ALA A 116 27.56 19.03 -3.04
C ALA A 116 28.46 19.30 -1.82
N VAL A 117 27.87 19.46 -0.63
CA VAL A 117 28.57 19.78 0.63
C VAL A 117 28.74 18.54 1.53
N ASP A 118 28.29 17.37 1.07
CA ASP A 118 28.24 16.16 1.89
C ASP A 118 29.60 15.45 2.01
N GLU A 119 30.13 15.40 3.23
CA GLU A 119 31.36 14.67 3.54
C GLU A 119 31.10 13.20 3.92
N PRO A 120 32.04 12.29 3.65
CA PRO A 120 31.91 10.90 4.05
C PRO A 120 31.93 10.75 5.58
N TYR A 121 31.02 9.93 6.12
CA TYR A 121 31.01 9.62 7.55
C TYR A 121 32.23 8.75 7.92
N PRO A 122 32.88 8.96 9.09
CA PRO A 122 34.05 8.18 9.50
C PRO A 122 33.78 6.67 9.53
N LYS A 123 34.67 5.88 8.93
CA LYS A 123 34.52 4.41 8.84
C LYS A 123 34.62 3.69 10.18
N SER A 124 35.16 4.35 11.21
CA SER A 124 35.40 3.81 12.55
C SER A 124 34.18 3.85 13.48
N SER A 125 33.07 4.47 13.07
CA SER A 125 31.95 4.70 13.99
C SER A 125 31.19 3.43 14.37
N THR A 126 30.94 3.29 15.66
CA THR A 126 30.20 2.18 16.28
C THR A 126 28.69 2.45 16.41
N LEU A 127 28.23 3.64 16.01
CA LEU A 127 26.84 4.08 16.13
C LEU A 127 25.89 3.32 15.19
N PRO A 128 24.58 3.19 15.53
CA PRO A 128 23.59 2.57 14.65
C PRO A 128 23.36 3.38 13.37
N PRO A 129 23.03 2.73 12.22
CA PRO A 129 22.81 3.41 10.94
C PRO A 129 21.78 4.56 10.98
N GLY A 130 20.70 4.43 11.76
CA GLY A 130 19.70 5.50 11.90
C GLY A 130 20.18 6.72 12.66
N VAL A 131 21.01 6.51 13.69
CA VAL A 131 21.68 7.61 14.41
C VAL A 131 22.71 8.27 13.50
N GLN A 132 23.50 7.49 12.75
CA GLN A 132 24.45 8.05 11.76
C GLN A 132 23.73 8.92 10.72
N HIS A 133 22.57 8.49 10.23
CA HIS A 133 21.77 9.26 9.27
C HIS A 133 21.26 10.58 9.87
N LEU A 134 20.75 10.56 11.10
CA LEU A 134 20.32 11.77 11.82
C LEU A 134 21.47 12.77 11.97
N LEU A 135 22.61 12.34 12.52
CA LEU A 135 23.73 13.26 12.78
C LEU A 135 24.35 13.81 11.51
N ARG A 136 24.43 12.98 10.47
CA ARG A 136 24.88 13.43 9.15
C ARG A 136 23.94 14.48 8.58
N GLY A 137 22.63 14.23 8.62
CA GLY A 137 21.62 15.18 8.17
C GLY A 137 21.78 16.54 8.83
N ILE A 138 21.97 16.56 10.15
CA ILE A 138 22.20 17.78 10.95
C ILE A 138 23.48 18.49 10.51
N ARG A 139 24.62 17.77 10.44
CA ARG A 139 25.92 18.36 10.08
C ARG A 139 25.93 18.92 8.66
N THR A 140 25.44 18.14 7.68
CA THR A 140 25.44 18.56 6.28
C THR A 140 24.47 19.71 6.04
N THR A 141 23.28 19.67 6.67
CA THR A 141 22.33 20.79 6.60
C THR A 141 22.92 22.05 7.23
N LYS A 142 23.55 21.95 8.40
CA LYS A 142 24.19 23.09 9.05
C LYS A 142 25.27 23.71 8.16
N ARG A 143 26.21 22.91 7.65
CA ARG A 143 27.26 23.38 6.74
C ARG A 143 26.69 24.06 5.49
N LEU A 144 25.64 23.47 4.91
CA LEU A 144 24.99 24.04 3.73
C LEU A 144 24.33 25.39 4.05
N LEU A 145 23.65 25.53 5.19
CA LEU A 145 23.00 26.77 5.59
C LEU A 145 23.98 27.84 6.08
N ASP A 146 25.11 27.44 6.68
CA ASP A 146 26.19 28.34 7.07
C ASP A 146 26.88 28.92 5.82
N ALA A 147 27.11 28.08 4.79
CA ALA A 147 27.68 28.51 3.51
C ALA A 147 26.68 29.29 2.63
N PHE A 148 25.40 28.91 2.65
CA PHE A 148 24.35 29.48 1.81
C PHE A 148 23.08 29.84 2.62
N PRO A 149 23.08 30.95 3.39
CA PRO A 149 21.98 31.34 4.27
C PRO A 149 20.63 31.51 3.55
N ASN A 150 20.65 31.90 2.26
CA ASN A 150 19.45 32.09 1.45
C ASN A 150 18.65 30.80 1.23
N LEU A 151 19.23 29.62 1.47
CA LEU A 151 18.53 28.33 1.39
C LEU A 151 17.66 28.04 2.62
N LYS A 152 17.78 28.81 3.70
CA LYS A 152 17.05 28.59 4.96
C LYS A 152 15.53 28.57 4.77
N ASN A 153 14.98 29.52 4.03
CA ASN A 153 13.54 29.58 3.76
C ASN A 153 13.06 28.39 2.91
N ARG A 154 13.91 27.89 2.01
CA ARG A 154 13.61 26.69 1.21
C ARG A 154 13.61 25.44 2.09
N TYR A 155 14.62 25.30 2.96
CA TYR A 155 14.72 24.20 3.91
C TYR A 155 13.50 24.14 4.84
N GLN A 156 13.11 25.28 5.43
CA GLN A 156 11.97 25.36 6.34
C GLN A 156 10.65 24.94 5.68
N ARG A 157 10.41 25.35 4.42
CA ARG A 157 9.23 24.92 3.65
C ARG A 157 9.20 23.41 3.44
N LEU A 158 10.32 22.83 3.02
CA LEU A 158 10.44 21.37 2.83
C LEU A 158 10.28 20.60 4.14
N CYS A 159 10.86 21.11 5.24
CA CYS A 159 10.70 20.54 6.59
C CYS A 159 9.25 20.55 7.07
N THR A 160 8.52 21.65 6.84
CA THR A 160 7.11 21.77 7.21
C THR A 160 6.26 20.72 6.51
N GLU A 161 6.50 20.51 5.21
CA GLU A 161 5.78 19.50 4.44
C GLU A 161 6.19 18.08 4.81
N GLU A 162 7.49 17.82 5.04
CA GLU A 162 7.94 16.51 5.50
C GLU A 162 7.42 16.18 6.91
N LEU A 163 7.26 17.18 7.79
CA LEU A 163 6.62 17.00 9.08
C LEU A 163 5.15 16.63 8.96
N LYS A 164 4.40 17.21 8.01
CA LYS A 164 3.00 16.80 7.74
C LYS A 164 2.95 15.34 7.31
N GLN A 165 3.84 14.94 6.40
CA GLN A 165 3.97 13.55 5.96
C GLN A 165 4.29 12.60 7.13
N ARG A 166 5.21 13.01 8.01
CA ARG A 166 5.59 12.25 9.22
C ARG A 166 4.51 12.23 10.30
N ARG A 167 3.69 13.28 10.43
CA ARG A 167 2.52 13.30 11.34
C ARG A 167 1.44 12.32 10.92
N MET A 168 1.17 12.21 9.63
CA MET A 168 0.23 11.22 9.11
C MET A 168 0.76 9.79 9.27
N ALA A 169 2.08 9.61 9.22
CA ALA A 169 2.75 8.35 9.49
C ALA A 169 2.74 7.94 10.98
N TYR A 170 2.81 8.91 11.89
CA TYR A 170 2.87 8.73 13.35
C TYR A 170 1.76 9.50 14.07
N PRO A 171 0.50 9.01 14.02
CA PRO A 171 -0.65 9.74 14.54
C PRO A 171 -0.79 9.75 16.08
N ASP A 172 0.00 9.01 16.87
CA ASP A 172 -0.15 9.01 18.34
C ASP A 172 1.19 8.88 19.10
N PRO A 173 1.53 9.81 20.02
CA PRO A 173 2.67 9.69 20.92
C PRO A 173 2.39 8.89 22.21
N ARG A 174 1.22 8.28 22.38
CA ARG A 174 0.88 7.50 23.58
C ARG A 174 1.52 6.10 23.66
N LEU A 175 2.27 5.68 22.63
CA LEU A 175 3.05 4.44 22.65
C LEU A 175 4.33 4.65 23.47
N GLY A 176 4.51 3.82 24.51
CA GLY A 176 5.45 4.04 25.60
C GLY A 176 6.84 4.57 25.23
N THR A 177 7.32 5.54 26.02
CA THR A 177 8.57 6.31 25.92
C THR A 177 9.88 5.49 25.97
N ARG A 178 9.83 4.16 25.91
CA ARG A 178 10.99 3.27 26.02
C ARG A 178 11.39 2.57 24.71
N ASN A 179 10.79 2.93 23.57
CA ASN A 179 11.12 2.33 22.28
C ASN A 179 12.20 3.13 21.52
N PRO A 180 13.35 2.53 21.16
CA PRO A 180 14.43 3.24 20.48
C PRO A 180 14.04 3.84 19.11
N ALA A 181 13.10 3.24 18.38
CA ALA A 181 12.65 3.77 17.09
C ALA A 181 11.77 5.03 17.25
N LEU A 182 10.92 5.06 18.28
CA LEU A 182 10.11 6.26 18.61
C LEU A 182 10.97 7.38 19.17
N VAL A 183 11.99 7.04 19.96
CA VAL A 183 12.98 7.98 20.46
C VAL A 183 13.75 8.61 19.28
N LEU A 184 14.24 7.78 18.35
CA LEU A 184 14.93 8.27 17.15
C LEU A 184 14.00 9.12 16.25
N GLU A 185 12.76 8.68 16.03
CA GLU A 185 11.79 9.45 15.24
C GLU A 185 11.41 10.78 15.91
N SER A 186 11.30 10.82 17.25
CA SER A 186 11.03 12.08 17.97
C SER A 186 12.19 13.08 17.83
N ALA A 187 13.45 12.61 17.86
CA ALA A 187 14.60 13.43 17.54
C ALA A 187 14.58 13.93 16.09
N ILE A 188 14.28 13.06 15.11
CA ILE A 188 14.17 13.46 13.70
C ILE A 188 13.08 14.53 13.52
N ARG A 189 11.90 14.35 14.12
CA ARG A 189 10.80 15.32 14.02
C ARG A 189 11.17 16.65 14.67
N TYR A 190 11.90 16.62 15.77
CA TYR A 190 12.39 17.84 16.41
C TYR A 190 13.36 18.61 15.49
N GLU A 191 14.33 17.92 14.87
CA GLU A 191 15.25 18.54 13.91
C GLU A 191 14.58 19.06 12.63
N LEU A 192 13.43 18.50 12.26
CA LEU A 192 12.59 19.02 11.18
C LEU A 192 11.69 20.19 11.62
N GLY A 193 11.71 20.60 12.90
CA GLY A 193 10.97 21.76 13.41
C GLY A 193 9.67 21.44 14.17
N SER A 194 9.52 20.24 14.72
CA SER A 194 8.40 19.89 15.61
C SER A 194 8.52 20.59 16.97
N GLU A 195 7.40 21.08 17.51
CA GLU A 195 7.33 21.75 18.82
C GLU A 195 7.69 20.85 20.01
N ARG A 196 7.58 19.53 19.85
CA ARG A 196 7.85 18.55 20.92
C ARG A 196 9.30 18.08 20.86
N PRO A 197 10.12 18.36 21.88
CA PRO A 197 11.50 17.87 21.94
C PRO A 197 11.57 16.37 22.21
N CYS A 198 12.69 15.77 21.80
CA CYS A 198 13.05 14.41 22.22
C CYS A 198 13.32 14.41 23.74
N GLN A 199 12.73 13.47 24.46
CA GLN A 199 12.87 13.36 25.92
C GLN A 199 14.05 12.47 26.35
N GLU A 200 14.77 11.87 25.41
CA GLU A 200 15.91 11.00 25.69
C GLU A 200 17.20 11.81 25.77
N GLU A 201 17.68 12.05 27.00
CA GLU A 201 18.89 12.85 27.27
C GLU A 201 20.12 12.35 26.51
N SER A 202 20.28 11.02 26.40
CA SER A 202 21.43 10.41 25.73
C SER A 202 21.53 10.74 24.23
N LEU A 203 20.37 10.88 23.56
CA LEU A 203 20.30 11.23 22.14
C LEU A 203 20.37 12.75 21.93
N VAL A 204 19.78 13.54 22.85
CA VAL A 204 19.84 15.01 22.82
C VAL A 204 21.29 15.50 22.93
N GLN A 205 22.07 14.98 23.90
CA GLN A 205 23.49 15.34 24.05
C GLN A 205 24.31 15.00 22.80
N LEU A 206 23.96 13.90 22.12
CA LEU A 206 24.64 13.45 20.91
C LEU A 206 24.35 14.38 19.73
N VAL A 207 23.10 14.82 19.61
CA VAL A 207 22.66 15.81 18.62
C VAL A 207 23.34 17.17 18.85
N GLU A 208 23.39 17.67 20.08
CA GLU A 208 24.05 18.96 20.38
C GLU A 208 25.54 18.93 20.03
N ARG A 209 26.26 17.86 20.41
CA ARG A 209 27.67 17.70 19.99
C ARG A 209 27.85 17.66 18.48
N ALA A 210 26.90 17.08 17.75
CA ALA A 210 26.94 17.06 16.29
C ALA A 210 26.69 18.46 15.69
N ARG A 211 25.91 19.32 16.34
CA ARG A 211 25.77 20.74 15.96
C ARG A 211 27.04 21.52 16.23
N GLU A 212 27.77 21.21 17.29
CA GLU A 212 29.03 21.86 17.66
C GLU A 212 30.25 21.36 16.86
N GLY A 213 30.09 20.29 16.07
CA GLY A 213 31.16 19.72 15.24
C GLY A 213 32.08 18.73 15.97
N GLY A 214 31.69 18.25 17.16
CA GLY A 214 32.49 17.31 17.97
C GLY A 214 32.52 15.87 17.42
N SER A 215 33.59 15.14 17.77
CA SER A 215 33.75 13.70 17.49
C SER A 215 32.79 12.86 18.35
N SER A 216 32.05 11.93 17.72
CA SER A 216 30.80 11.36 18.24
C SER A 216 30.88 9.93 18.81
N ASP A 217 32.06 9.34 18.95
CA ASP A 217 32.17 7.88 19.14
C ASP A 217 32.38 7.38 20.58
N ASP A 218 32.59 8.24 21.58
CA ASP A 218 32.86 7.75 22.95
C ASP A 218 31.63 7.73 23.87
N LYS A 219 31.27 6.50 24.26
CA LYS A 219 30.38 6.13 25.40
C LYS A 219 28.90 6.52 25.31
N THR A 220 28.22 6.08 24.25
CA THR A 220 26.75 6.19 24.16
C THR A 220 26.07 4.86 24.53
N PRO A 221 24.82 4.82 25.02
CA PRO A 221 24.11 3.55 25.26
C PRO A 221 23.67 2.84 23.96
N TRP A 222 23.84 3.49 22.79
CA TRP A 222 23.33 3.05 21.49
C TRP A 222 24.23 2.05 20.74
N HIS A 223 24.97 1.18 21.45
CA HIS A 223 25.89 0.25 20.79
C HIS A 223 25.19 -0.99 20.23
N GLY A 224 25.56 -1.40 19.01
CA GLY A 224 25.53 -2.81 18.59
C GLY A 224 24.23 -3.36 17.97
N ARG A 225 23.14 -2.60 17.82
CA ARG A 225 21.95 -3.05 17.04
C ARG A 225 21.32 -1.88 16.27
N THR A 226 20.78 -2.17 15.08
CA THR A 226 20.16 -1.12 14.24
C THR A 226 18.76 -0.83 14.69
N VAL A 227 18.48 0.46 14.76
CA VAL A 227 17.18 1.03 15.08
C VAL A 227 16.52 1.38 13.75
N PRO A 228 15.32 0.85 13.45
CA PRO A 228 14.61 1.19 12.23
C PRO A 228 14.09 2.64 12.31
N PHE A 229 14.17 3.38 11.20
CA PHE A 229 13.75 4.78 11.10
C PHE A 229 13.19 5.07 9.70
N LEU A 230 12.34 6.08 9.57
CA LEU A 230 11.87 6.54 8.27
C LEU A 230 12.98 7.36 7.60
N PRO A 231 13.43 7.02 6.38
CA PRO A 231 14.39 7.84 5.66
C PRO A 231 13.91 9.28 5.59
N VAL A 232 14.82 10.24 5.78
CA VAL A 232 14.52 11.66 5.66
C VAL A 232 14.98 12.09 4.26
N PRO A 233 14.06 12.30 3.30
CA PRO A 233 14.45 12.61 1.92
C PRO A 233 15.20 13.94 1.78
N LEU A 234 15.21 14.76 2.83
CA LEU A 234 15.96 16.00 2.90
C LEU A 234 17.44 15.79 3.24
N TRP A 235 17.84 14.61 3.69
CA TRP A 235 19.20 14.33 4.15
C TRP A 235 19.84 13.25 3.27
N SER A 236 21.14 13.41 2.98
CA SER A 236 21.84 12.51 2.08
C SER A 236 22.09 11.13 2.68
N TYR A 237 22.26 10.16 1.78
CA TYR A 237 22.62 8.79 2.12
C TYR A 237 23.87 8.38 1.33
N ARG A 238 25.07 8.54 1.90
CA ARG A 238 26.31 8.09 1.25
C ARG A 238 26.76 6.76 1.84
N SER A 239 26.40 5.69 1.16
CA SER A 239 27.01 4.37 1.33
C SER A 239 28.32 4.33 0.55
N ASN A 240 29.45 4.05 1.20
CA ASN A 240 30.76 3.99 0.55
C ASN A 240 30.95 2.77 -0.39
N ARG A 241 29.89 2.02 -0.69
CA ARG A 241 29.86 0.94 -1.69
C ARG A 241 28.44 0.83 -2.25
N ALA A 242 28.27 1.11 -3.53
CA ALA A 242 27.05 0.80 -4.30
C ALA A 242 26.68 -0.71 -4.29
N SER A 243 27.45 -1.58 -3.62
CA SER A 243 27.29 -3.03 -3.63
C SER A 243 27.32 -3.71 -2.25
N LYS A 244 27.32 -2.97 -1.12
CA LYS A 244 27.33 -3.60 0.24
C LYS A 244 26.35 -3.04 1.27
N PHE A 245 25.50 -2.07 0.93
CA PHE A 245 24.23 -1.87 1.64
C PHE A 245 23.13 -2.80 1.11
N ARG A 246 23.47 -4.08 0.85
CA ARG A 246 22.54 -5.13 1.26
C ARG A 246 22.31 -4.85 2.73
N LEU A 247 21.14 -4.34 3.07
CA LEU A 247 20.62 -4.40 4.42
C LEU A 247 20.99 -5.81 4.93
N ARG A 248 21.96 -5.90 5.84
CA ARG A 248 22.37 -7.18 6.46
C ARG A 248 21.22 -7.78 7.28
N TRP A 249 20.09 -7.07 7.35
CA TRP A 249 18.72 -7.46 7.70
C TRP A 249 18.16 -8.59 6.83
N PHE A 250 18.63 -8.71 5.58
CA PHE A 250 18.20 -9.72 4.61
C PHE A 250 19.43 -10.38 3.96
N LYS A 251 20.18 -11.21 4.72
CA LYS A 251 21.01 -12.24 4.09
C LYS A 251 20.08 -13.36 3.60
N THR A 252 19.57 -13.21 2.38
CA THR A 252 19.20 -14.38 1.56
C THR A 252 20.47 -15.19 1.34
N GLN A 253 20.46 -16.47 1.76
CA GLN A 253 21.45 -17.43 1.30
C GLN A 253 21.44 -17.40 -0.25
N ARG A 254 22.63 -17.26 -0.84
CA ARG A 254 22.81 -17.37 -2.30
C ARG A 254 22.36 -18.77 -2.70
N ASN A 255 21.32 -18.87 -3.50
CA ASN A 255 21.07 -20.05 -4.32
C ASN A 255 21.73 -19.82 -5.68
N PRO A 256 22.36 -20.85 -6.29
CA PRO A 256 23.05 -20.71 -7.57
C PRO A 256 22.04 -20.40 -8.68
N GLN A 257 22.44 -19.52 -9.61
CA GLN A 257 21.69 -19.28 -10.85
C GLN A 257 21.69 -20.56 -11.68
N PRO A 258 20.54 -21.03 -12.21
CA PRO A 258 20.56 -21.94 -13.34
C PRO A 258 20.87 -21.12 -14.60
N GLU A 259 21.78 -21.63 -15.42
CA GLU A 259 22.13 -21.10 -16.72
C GLU A 259 20.90 -21.08 -17.64
N MET A 260 20.70 -19.97 -18.35
CA MET A 260 19.72 -19.88 -19.43
C MET A 260 20.25 -20.68 -20.61
N GLY A 261 19.62 -21.82 -20.89
CA GLY A 261 19.61 -22.46 -22.21
C GLY A 261 18.31 -22.09 -22.94
N ASP A 262 18.45 -21.74 -24.21
CA ASP A 262 17.39 -21.34 -25.14
C ASP A 262 16.17 -22.27 -25.11
N LEU A 263 14.97 -21.70 -24.93
CA LEU A 263 13.71 -22.38 -25.27
C LEU A 263 12.72 -21.38 -25.89
N GLU A 264 12.44 -21.66 -27.15
CA GLU A 264 11.54 -20.98 -28.06
C GLU A 264 10.07 -20.95 -27.56
N SER A 265 9.36 -19.95 -28.08
CA SER A 265 7.90 -19.80 -28.16
C SER A 265 7.01 -20.88 -27.53
N VAL A 266 6.47 -20.59 -26.34
CA VAL A 266 5.25 -21.26 -25.84
C VAL A 266 4.08 -20.29 -25.98
N GLN A 267 3.16 -20.63 -26.90
CA GLN A 267 1.92 -19.90 -27.14
C GLN A 267 1.08 -19.82 -25.85
N THR A 268 0.80 -18.58 -25.43
CA THR A 268 -0.12 -18.28 -24.33
C THR A 268 -1.55 -18.47 -24.80
N GLY A 269 -2.16 -19.62 -24.45
CA GLY A 269 -3.58 -19.85 -24.66
C GLY A 269 -4.43 -18.84 -23.87
N ARG A 270 -5.10 -17.93 -24.59
CA ARG A 270 -6.08 -16.98 -24.04
C ARG A 270 -7.28 -17.74 -23.46
N PHE A 271 -7.55 -17.57 -22.17
CA PHE A 271 -8.82 -17.99 -21.56
C PHE A 271 -9.94 -17.09 -22.12
N LYS A 272 -10.95 -17.68 -22.77
CA LYS A 272 -12.19 -16.98 -23.14
C LYS A 272 -13.25 -17.33 -22.11
N ALA A 273 -13.87 -16.30 -21.51
CA ALA A 273 -14.88 -16.42 -20.46
C ALA A 273 -16.15 -17.19 -20.88
N ASP A 274 -16.30 -17.51 -22.16
CA ASP A 274 -17.46 -18.20 -22.74
C ASP A 274 -17.40 -19.73 -22.60
N GLN A 275 -16.31 -20.30 -22.07
CA GLN A 275 -16.21 -21.74 -21.80
C GLN A 275 -16.78 -22.10 -20.40
N ILE A 276 -18.07 -21.85 -20.21
CA ILE A 276 -18.86 -22.57 -19.20
C ILE A 276 -19.20 -23.91 -19.84
N VAL A 277 -18.52 -24.98 -19.44
CA VAL A 277 -18.74 -26.32 -20.01
C VAL A 277 -20.12 -26.81 -19.56
N GLU A 278 -20.96 -27.21 -20.52
CA GLU A 278 -22.24 -27.87 -20.27
C GLU A 278 -22.08 -29.08 -19.33
N PRO A 279 -23.10 -29.40 -18.51
CA PRO A 279 -23.02 -30.46 -17.52
C PRO A 279 -22.68 -31.80 -18.18
N ILE A 280 -21.71 -32.52 -17.60
CA ILE A 280 -21.35 -33.88 -17.98
C ILE A 280 -22.59 -34.78 -17.84
N GLU A 281 -22.95 -35.47 -18.93
CA GLU A 281 -24.05 -36.45 -18.96
C GLU A 281 -23.86 -37.53 -17.89
N GLY A 282 -24.90 -37.73 -17.06
CA GLY A 282 -24.94 -38.76 -16.01
C GLY A 282 -25.44 -38.30 -14.64
N LEU A 283 -25.52 -36.98 -14.39
CA LEU A 283 -26.13 -36.38 -13.18
C LEU A 283 -26.95 -35.15 -13.59
N ALA A 284 -28.05 -35.40 -14.29
CA ALA A 284 -28.96 -34.37 -14.76
C ALA A 284 -29.55 -33.54 -13.59
N ALA A 285 -29.42 -32.22 -13.71
CA ALA A 285 -30.31 -31.18 -13.17
C ALA A 285 -30.60 -31.17 -11.66
N ILE A 286 -29.59 -30.87 -10.84
CA ILE A 286 -29.85 -30.18 -9.57
C ILE A 286 -29.63 -28.68 -9.82
N PRO A 287 -30.63 -27.79 -9.63
CA PRO A 287 -30.48 -26.35 -9.81
C PRO A 287 -29.31 -25.80 -8.99
N ASP A 288 -28.64 -24.77 -9.50
CA ASP A 288 -27.55 -24.04 -8.84
C ASP A 288 -26.24 -24.82 -8.61
N HIS A 289 -25.97 -25.88 -9.38
CA HIS A 289 -24.66 -26.53 -9.41
C HIS A 289 -23.83 -26.11 -10.64
N PHE A 290 -22.60 -25.69 -10.40
CA PHE A 290 -21.63 -25.26 -11.41
C PHE A 290 -20.37 -26.10 -11.34
N VAL A 291 -19.68 -26.28 -12.45
CA VAL A 291 -18.42 -27.02 -12.49
C VAL A 291 -17.30 -26.08 -12.95
N TYR A 292 -16.17 -26.14 -12.24
CA TYR A 292 -15.00 -25.31 -12.48
C TYR A 292 -13.73 -26.17 -12.62
N PRO A 293 -12.79 -25.77 -13.49
CA PRO A 293 -11.49 -26.40 -13.56
C PRO A 293 -10.63 -26.04 -12.34
N GLU A 294 -9.66 -26.90 -12.05
CA GLU A 294 -8.62 -26.69 -11.05
C GLU A 294 -7.25 -26.76 -11.72
N TRP A 295 -6.36 -25.82 -11.39
CA TRP A 295 -5.01 -25.79 -11.94
C TRP A 295 -4.08 -26.74 -11.18
N ASN A 296 -3.53 -27.73 -11.87
CA ASN A 296 -2.48 -28.57 -11.31
C ASN A 296 -1.11 -27.97 -11.60
N CYS A 297 -0.45 -27.43 -10.58
CA CYS A 297 0.86 -26.81 -10.74
C CYS A 297 2.01 -27.79 -10.96
N PHE A 298 1.85 -29.07 -10.61
CA PHE A 298 2.89 -30.09 -10.79
C PHE A 298 2.95 -30.55 -12.26
N ASP A 299 1.78 -30.78 -12.85
CA ASP A 299 1.67 -31.22 -14.25
C ASP A 299 1.51 -30.04 -15.23
N GLN A 300 1.34 -28.82 -14.72
CA GLN A 300 1.05 -27.60 -15.49
C GLN A 300 -0.17 -27.73 -16.42
N VAL A 301 -1.19 -28.48 -15.98
CA VAL A 301 -2.41 -28.74 -16.75
C VAL A 301 -3.65 -28.44 -15.91
N TYR A 302 -4.71 -27.95 -16.56
CA TYR A 302 -6.02 -27.82 -15.93
C TYR A 302 -6.72 -29.17 -15.83
N ARG A 303 -7.13 -29.53 -14.63
CA ARG A 303 -8.10 -30.60 -14.41
C ARG A 303 -9.48 -30.05 -14.75
N ARG A 304 -9.98 -30.42 -15.93
CA ARG A 304 -11.30 -30.00 -16.40
C ARG A 304 -12.40 -30.59 -15.51
N ASN A 305 -13.46 -29.82 -15.29
CA ASN A 305 -14.65 -30.25 -14.56
C ASN A 305 -14.38 -30.86 -13.16
N TRP A 306 -13.35 -30.36 -12.47
CA TRP A 306 -12.82 -30.99 -11.26
C TRP A 306 -13.53 -30.56 -9.98
N CYS A 307 -13.91 -29.28 -9.90
CA CYS A 307 -14.56 -28.70 -8.73
C CYS A 307 -16.04 -28.46 -9.03
N ARG A 308 -16.92 -28.96 -8.16
CA ARG A 308 -18.36 -28.69 -8.20
C ARG A 308 -18.72 -27.68 -7.12
N LEU A 309 -19.24 -26.53 -7.57
CA LEU A 309 -19.72 -25.43 -6.76
C LEU A 309 -21.24 -25.45 -6.69
N MET A 310 -21.79 -25.26 -5.49
CA MET A 310 -23.22 -25.16 -5.22
C MET A 310 -23.50 -23.71 -4.81
N GLU A 311 -24.22 -22.98 -5.65
CA GLU A 311 -24.72 -21.66 -5.30
C GLU A 311 -26.01 -21.84 -4.49
N GLN A 312 -26.12 -21.25 -3.30
CA GLN A 312 -27.29 -21.46 -2.43
C GLN A 312 -27.78 -20.13 -1.86
N PRO A 313 -29.10 -19.95 -1.63
CA PRO A 313 -29.58 -18.80 -0.88
C PRO A 313 -29.00 -18.78 0.55
N PRO A 314 -28.90 -17.61 1.19
CA PRO A 314 -28.48 -17.52 2.58
C PRO A 314 -29.42 -18.34 3.46
N ARG A 315 -28.87 -19.05 4.45
CA ARG A 315 -29.66 -19.88 5.36
C ARG A 315 -30.36 -18.98 6.38
N GLY A 316 -31.65 -18.75 6.17
CA GLY A 316 -32.52 -18.01 7.09
C GLY A 316 -32.51 -18.58 8.51
N GLY A 317 -32.37 -17.72 9.52
CA GLY A 317 -32.54 -18.11 10.91
C GLY A 317 -32.31 -16.98 11.94
N TYR A 318 -33.33 -16.75 12.76
CA TYR A 318 -33.47 -15.81 13.89
C TYR A 318 -32.33 -14.79 14.15
N SER A 319 -32.70 -13.52 14.01
CA SER A 319 -31.92 -12.33 14.31
C SER A 319 -31.31 -12.37 15.71
N ALA A 320 -29.98 -12.31 15.80
CA ALA A 320 -29.34 -11.75 17.00
C ALA A 320 -29.52 -10.23 16.92
N ASP A 321 -30.00 -9.60 18.00
CA ASP A 321 -30.16 -8.16 18.03
C ASP A 321 -28.84 -7.46 17.71
N LEU A 322 -28.91 -6.52 16.78
CA LEU A 322 -27.80 -5.67 16.40
C LEU A 322 -27.36 -4.86 17.62
N ASP A 323 -26.08 -5.00 18.01
CA ASP A 323 -25.48 -4.17 19.05
C ASP A 323 -25.68 -2.68 18.69
N TYR A 324 -26.20 -1.89 19.62
CA TYR A 324 -26.39 -0.44 19.48
C TYR A 324 -25.14 0.26 18.92
N ARG A 325 -23.95 -0.20 19.31
CA ARG A 325 -22.66 0.32 18.82
C ARG A 325 -22.48 0.13 17.32
N PHE A 326 -22.96 -1.00 16.79
CA PHE A 326 -22.89 -1.31 15.37
C PHE A 326 -23.83 -0.39 14.57
N THR A 327 -25.07 -0.20 15.04
CA THR A 327 -26.04 0.70 14.41
C THR A 327 -25.52 2.13 14.35
N ALA A 328 -24.94 2.63 15.45
CA ALA A 328 -24.33 3.96 15.50
C ALA A 328 -23.15 4.11 14.51
N LEU A 329 -22.32 3.06 14.35
CA LEU A 329 -21.24 3.06 13.37
C LEU A 329 -21.77 3.11 11.94
N VAL A 330 -22.77 2.29 11.61
CA VAL A 330 -23.42 2.26 10.29
C VAL A 330 -23.99 3.65 9.96
N GLU A 331 -24.68 4.31 10.90
CA GLU A 331 -25.20 5.66 10.69
C GLU A 331 -24.11 6.72 10.51
N LYS A 332 -23.03 6.64 11.31
CA LYS A 332 -21.90 7.57 11.21
C LYS A 332 -21.24 7.47 9.84
N VAL A 333 -21.02 6.23 9.37
CA VAL A 333 -20.44 5.95 8.05
C VAL A 333 -21.41 6.38 6.94
N ARG A 334 -22.69 6.04 7.04
CA ARG A 334 -23.75 6.49 6.12
C ARG A 334 -23.72 8.01 5.94
N ARG A 335 -23.76 8.77 7.04
CA ARG A 335 -23.71 10.25 7.01
C ARG A 335 -22.46 10.78 6.32
N LYS A 336 -21.30 10.19 6.61
CA LYS A 336 -20.03 10.59 6.03
C LYS A 336 -19.99 10.39 4.50
N TYR A 337 -20.46 9.24 4.01
CA TYR A 337 -20.37 8.89 2.59
C TYR A 337 -21.55 9.39 1.75
N MET A 338 -22.69 9.76 2.37
CA MET A 338 -23.77 10.48 1.67
C MET A 338 -23.32 11.86 1.16
N LEU A 339 -22.42 12.54 1.88
CA LEU A 339 -21.88 13.84 1.46
C LEU A 339 -20.99 13.73 0.21
N VAL A 340 -20.37 12.57 -0.01
CA VAL A 340 -19.48 12.32 -1.15
C VAL A 340 -20.26 12.27 -2.48
N GLN A 341 -21.57 11.99 -2.46
CA GLN A 341 -22.42 12.05 -3.66
C GLN A 341 -22.66 13.47 -4.18
N GLN A 342 -22.30 14.52 -3.42
CA GLN A 342 -22.74 15.88 -3.73
C GLN A 342 -21.73 16.77 -4.47
N GLU A 343 -20.50 16.31 -4.73
CA GLU A 343 -19.53 17.12 -5.50
C GLU A 343 -19.63 16.82 -7.01
N PRO A 344 -20.19 17.73 -7.84
CA PRO A 344 -20.11 17.59 -9.29
C PRO A 344 -18.64 17.65 -9.75
N GLY A 345 -18.28 16.77 -10.67
CA GLY A 345 -17.03 16.90 -11.41
C GLY A 345 -17.10 18.12 -12.33
N TRP A 346 -15.95 18.69 -12.70
CA TRP A 346 -15.88 19.80 -13.65
C TRP A 346 -15.16 19.35 -14.91
N LYS A 347 -15.80 19.50 -16.08
CA LYS A 347 -15.10 19.52 -17.36
C LYS A 347 -14.40 20.86 -17.47
N ARG A 348 -13.10 20.88 -17.75
CA ARG A 348 -12.27 22.08 -17.81
C ARG A 348 -11.75 22.30 -19.23
N PHE A 349 -11.22 23.49 -19.50
CA PHE A 349 -10.70 23.88 -20.82
C PHE A 349 -11.74 23.78 -21.94
N LEU A 350 -12.91 24.37 -21.72
CA LEU A 350 -13.94 24.50 -22.74
C LEU A 350 -13.94 25.90 -23.38
N GLU A 351 -14.37 25.99 -24.63
CA GLU A 351 -14.58 27.26 -25.34
C GLU A 351 -15.82 28.01 -24.84
N SER A 352 -16.76 27.27 -24.25
CA SER A 352 -17.96 27.79 -23.59
C SER A 352 -18.40 26.80 -22.50
N GLY A 353 -19.02 27.30 -21.43
CA GLY A 353 -19.43 26.49 -20.29
C GLY A 353 -20.22 27.32 -19.28
N GLU A 354 -20.72 26.65 -18.25
CA GLU A 354 -21.54 27.26 -17.20
C GLU A 354 -20.78 28.28 -16.35
N ASP A 355 -19.46 28.15 -16.24
CA ASP A 355 -18.63 29.00 -15.39
C ASP A 355 -17.22 29.17 -15.97
N ILE A 356 -16.47 30.14 -15.45
CA ILE A 356 -15.09 30.43 -15.87
C ILE A 356 -14.12 29.62 -15.01
N ASP A 357 -13.19 28.94 -15.68
CA ASP A 357 -12.07 28.26 -15.08
C ASP A 357 -10.93 29.25 -14.81
N ILE A 358 -10.83 29.71 -13.55
CA ILE A 358 -9.85 30.72 -13.12
C ILE A 358 -8.41 30.27 -13.43
N ASP A 359 -8.08 28.99 -13.25
CA ASP A 359 -6.72 28.52 -13.52
C ASP A 359 -6.41 28.58 -15.02
N ALA A 360 -7.37 28.22 -15.86
CA ALA A 360 -7.23 28.33 -17.32
C ALA A 360 -7.11 29.79 -17.77
N VAL A 361 -7.83 30.73 -17.13
CA VAL A 361 -7.67 32.17 -17.39
C VAL A 361 -6.28 32.65 -16.96
N VAL A 362 -5.79 32.24 -15.80
CA VAL A 362 -4.45 32.60 -15.32
C VAL A 362 -3.38 32.10 -16.28
N SER A 363 -3.49 30.85 -16.73
CA SER A 363 -2.61 30.29 -17.78
C SER A 363 -2.71 31.09 -19.08
N TYR A 364 -3.92 31.42 -19.54
CA TYR A 364 -4.13 32.22 -20.75
C TYR A 364 -3.47 33.60 -20.66
N VAL A 365 -3.62 34.31 -19.54
CA VAL A 365 -2.98 35.62 -19.33
C VAL A 365 -1.46 35.48 -19.29
N GLY A 366 -0.95 34.40 -18.69
CA GLY A 366 0.47 34.06 -18.68
C GLY A 366 1.01 33.80 -20.08
N ASP A 367 0.37 32.92 -20.84
CA ASP A 367 0.76 32.52 -22.20
C ASP A 367 0.67 33.69 -23.18
N ARG A 368 -0.36 34.53 -23.04
CA ARG A 368 -0.51 35.75 -23.83
C ARG A 368 0.63 36.74 -23.60
N LYS A 369 1.13 36.85 -22.37
CA LYS A 369 2.26 37.73 -22.03
C LYS A 369 3.62 37.12 -22.37
N GLY A 370 3.75 35.79 -22.32
CA GLY A 370 5.03 35.10 -22.46
C GLY A 370 5.33 34.51 -23.84
N CYS A 371 4.34 33.93 -24.50
CA CYS A 371 4.56 33.01 -25.64
C CYS A 371 3.74 33.33 -26.89
N GLY A 372 2.73 34.20 -26.79
CA GLY A 372 1.86 34.59 -27.91
C GLY A 372 0.85 33.52 -28.35
N VAL A 373 0.89 32.32 -27.76
CA VAL A 373 -0.07 31.24 -28.01
C VAL A 373 -1.37 31.53 -27.28
N GLN A 374 -2.49 31.52 -28.01
CA GLN A 374 -3.80 31.86 -27.46
C GLN A 374 -4.61 30.58 -27.26
N ASN A 375 -4.66 30.09 -26.02
CA ASN A 375 -5.66 29.09 -25.64
C ASN A 375 -6.94 29.80 -25.19
N THR A 376 -7.96 29.81 -26.04
CA THR A 376 -9.25 30.47 -25.78
C THR A 376 -10.20 29.62 -24.93
N ARG A 377 -9.74 28.47 -24.42
CA ARG A 377 -10.57 27.52 -23.68
C ARG A 377 -10.46 27.72 -22.17
N TYR A 378 -11.23 28.67 -21.63
CA TYR A 378 -11.21 29.03 -20.22
C TYR A 378 -12.56 28.83 -19.50
N TYR A 379 -13.50 28.12 -20.11
CA TYR A 379 -14.76 27.77 -19.45
C TYR A 379 -14.71 26.37 -18.84
N ARG A 380 -15.59 26.15 -17.86
CA ARG A 380 -15.86 24.86 -17.22
C ARG A 380 -17.36 24.58 -17.17
N GLU A 381 -17.70 23.30 -17.17
CA GLU A 381 -19.09 22.82 -17.12
C GLU A 381 -19.20 21.73 -16.05
N ARG A 382 -20.28 21.73 -15.27
CA ARG A 382 -20.51 20.67 -14.28
C ARG A 382 -20.88 19.38 -14.99
N ILE A 383 -20.07 18.35 -14.77
CA ILE A 383 -20.42 16.98 -15.14
C ILE A 383 -20.86 16.24 -13.88
N ARG A 384 -22.01 15.59 -13.95
CA ARG A 384 -22.34 14.48 -13.05
C ARG A 384 -21.40 13.33 -13.37
N GLN A 385 -20.32 13.21 -12.62
CA GLN A 385 -19.40 12.09 -12.77
C GLN A 385 -20.11 10.84 -12.25
N GLN A 386 -20.80 10.12 -13.13
CA GLN A 386 -21.39 8.83 -12.77
C GLN A 386 -20.25 7.86 -12.49
N ARG A 387 -20.19 7.39 -11.24
CA ARG A 387 -19.31 6.30 -10.86
C ARG A 387 -19.77 5.05 -11.61
N ASP A 388 -18.81 4.38 -12.24
CA ASP A 388 -19.06 3.27 -13.15
C ASP A 388 -18.22 2.06 -12.70
N ILE A 389 -18.53 1.59 -11.48
CA ILE A 389 -17.80 0.55 -10.76
C ILE A 389 -18.77 -0.56 -10.35
N SER A 390 -18.42 -1.81 -10.64
CA SER A 390 -19.06 -2.98 -10.02
C SER A 390 -18.12 -3.66 -9.03
N VAL A 391 -18.63 -3.97 -7.84
CA VAL A 391 -17.87 -4.57 -6.73
C VAL A 391 -18.47 -5.93 -6.36
N ALA A 392 -17.68 -6.99 -6.43
CA ALA A 392 -18.04 -8.27 -5.84
C ALA A 392 -17.23 -8.49 -4.56
N VAL A 393 -17.90 -8.86 -3.46
CA VAL A 393 -17.23 -9.23 -2.21
C VAL A 393 -17.42 -10.73 -1.98
N LEU A 394 -16.31 -11.43 -1.79
CA LEU A 394 -16.24 -12.86 -1.49
C LEU A 394 -15.69 -13.04 -0.07
N MET A 395 -16.56 -13.43 0.86
CA MET A 395 -16.24 -13.63 2.26
C MET A 395 -16.03 -15.10 2.60
N ASP A 396 -14.91 -15.40 3.22
CA ASP A 396 -14.59 -16.72 3.75
C ASP A 396 -15.46 -17.01 4.99
N ALA A 397 -16.20 -18.10 4.93
CA ALA A 397 -17.01 -18.62 6.03
C ALA A 397 -16.50 -20.00 6.46
N SER A 398 -15.20 -20.27 6.35
CA SER A 398 -14.59 -21.53 6.78
C SER A 398 -14.46 -21.67 8.30
N ARG A 399 -14.13 -22.87 8.80
CA ARG A 399 -14.01 -23.14 10.26
C ARG A 399 -12.91 -22.32 10.94
N SER A 400 -11.84 -21.93 10.25
CA SER A 400 -10.78 -21.08 10.81
C SER A 400 -11.30 -19.72 11.28
N THR A 401 -12.40 -19.24 10.70
CA THR A 401 -13.05 -17.97 11.07
C THR A 401 -13.78 -18.04 12.43
N GLN A 402 -13.87 -19.23 13.04
CA GLN A 402 -14.31 -19.41 14.43
C GLN A 402 -13.25 -18.98 15.45
N ALA A 403 -12.01 -18.74 15.02
CA ALA A 403 -10.96 -18.22 15.89
C ALA A 403 -11.45 -16.95 16.63
N ARG A 404 -11.04 -16.83 17.90
CA ARG A 404 -11.40 -15.68 18.74
C ARG A 404 -10.22 -14.74 18.84
N VAL A 405 -10.49 -13.45 18.74
CA VAL A 405 -9.52 -12.40 19.05
C VAL A 405 -10.07 -11.59 20.21
N GLY A 406 -9.46 -11.77 21.39
CA GLY A 406 -10.07 -11.39 22.65
C GLY A 406 -11.38 -12.16 22.88
N ASN A 407 -12.48 -11.44 23.11
CA ASN A 407 -13.79 -12.04 23.40
C ASN A 407 -14.68 -12.26 22.17
N VAL A 408 -14.30 -11.73 20.99
CA VAL A 408 -15.13 -11.73 19.78
C VAL A 408 -14.58 -12.72 18.74
N ARG A 409 -15.48 -13.39 18.00
CA ARG A 409 -15.10 -14.32 16.92
C ARG A 409 -14.75 -13.53 15.65
N VAL A 410 -13.74 -13.98 14.91
CA VAL A 410 -13.30 -13.38 13.64
C VAL A 410 -14.47 -13.25 12.65
N ILE A 411 -15.29 -14.28 12.53
CA ILE A 411 -16.46 -14.27 11.65
C ILE A 411 -17.45 -13.13 11.98
N GLU A 412 -17.64 -12.80 13.26
CA GLU A 412 -18.57 -11.72 13.65
C GLU A 412 -18.04 -10.35 13.21
N ILE A 413 -16.73 -10.15 13.32
CA ILE A 413 -16.07 -8.93 12.86
C ILE A 413 -16.13 -8.83 11.33
N ALA A 414 -15.92 -9.94 10.62
CA ALA A 414 -16.00 -9.98 9.17
C ALA A 414 -17.43 -9.65 8.68
N LYS A 415 -18.47 -10.19 9.33
CA LYS A 415 -19.88 -9.85 9.06
C LYS A 415 -20.19 -8.38 9.29
N GLN A 416 -19.77 -7.85 10.44
CA GLN A 416 -19.96 -6.44 10.78
C GLN A 416 -19.27 -5.54 9.74
N SER A 417 -18.03 -5.87 9.36
CA SER A 417 -17.29 -5.13 8.35
C SER A 417 -17.98 -5.19 6.99
N LEU A 418 -18.49 -6.37 6.60
CA LEU A 418 -19.21 -6.56 5.35
C LEU A 418 -20.50 -5.74 5.30
N ALA A 419 -21.25 -5.69 6.40
CA ALA A 419 -22.48 -4.90 6.50
C ALA A 419 -22.21 -3.39 6.46
N VAL A 420 -21.16 -2.90 7.13
CA VAL A 420 -20.76 -1.48 7.02
C VAL A 420 -20.30 -1.14 5.60
N LEU A 421 -19.52 -2.02 4.95
CA LEU A 421 -19.10 -1.82 3.57
C LEU A 421 -20.29 -1.82 2.60
N ALA A 422 -21.24 -2.74 2.76
CA ALA A 422 -22.43 -2.80 1.93
C ALA A 422 -23.25 -1.51 2.01
N GLU A 423 -23.35 -0.93 3.21
CA GLU A 423 -24.01 0.36 3.40
C GLU A 423 -23.28 1.50 2.68
N VAL A 424 -21.94 1.50 2.69
CA VAL A 424 -21.13 2.47 1.94
C VAL A 424 -21.33 2.33 0.45
N LEU A 425 -21.28 1.10 -0.08
CA LEU A 425 -21.48 0.82 -1.51
C LEU A 425 -22.86 1.31 -1.96
N ARG A 426 -23.89 1.07 -1.15
CA ARG A 426 -25.25 1.59 -1.36
C ARG A 426 -25.29 3.12 -1.33
N CYS A 427 -24.67 3.75 -0.34
CA CYS A 427 -24.66 5.21 -0.19
C CYS A 427 -23.88 5.90 -1.30
N VAL A 428 -22.85 5.25 -1.85
CA VAL A 428 -22.07 5.79 -2.98
C VAL A 428 -22.80 5.54 -4.31
N GLY A 429 -23.60 4.48 -4.39
CA GLY A 429 -24.38 4.12 -5.58
C GLY A 429 -23.64 3.18 -6.54
N ASP A 430 -22.61 2.48 -6.07
CA ASP A 430 -21.87 1.52 -6.88
C ASP A 430 -22.62 0.17 -6.94
N GLU A 431 -22.60 -0.51 -8.09
CA GLU A 431 -23.22 -1.83 -8.22
C GLU A 431 -22.43 -2.85 -7.41
N PHE A 432 -23.08 -3.64 -6.56
CA PHE A 432 -22.36 -4.65 -5.79
C PHE A 432 -23.10 -5.96 -5.57
N ALA A 433 -22.33 -7.03 -5.37
CA ALA A 433 -22.81 -8.35 -4.98
C ALA A 433 -21.98 -8.90 -3.82
N LEU A 434 -22.62 -9.65 -2.93
CA LEU A 434 -22.04 -10.21 -1.73
C LEU A 434 -22.21 -11.73 -1.75
N TYR A 435 -21.10 -12.43 -1.57
CA TYR A 435 -21.05 -13.89 -1.55
C TYR A 435 -20.26 -14.35 -0.33
N SER A 436 -20.69 -15.44 0.31
CA SER A 436 -19.83 -16.21 1.21
C SER A 436 -19.44 -17.54 0.57
N PHE A 437 -18.32 -18.12 0.99
CA PHE A 437 -17.91 -19.44 0.53
C PHE A 437 -17.36 -20.31 1.66
N SER A 438 -17.52 -21.62 1.48
CA SER A 438 -16.92 -22.67 2.30
C SER A 438 -16.81 -23.93 1.45
N SER A 439 -15.99 -24.91 1.85
CA SER A 439 -15.87 -26.16 1.10
C SER A 439 -15.76 -27.37 2.02
N ASP A 440 -16.46 -28.44 1.68
CA ASP A 440 -16.34 -29.74 2.34
C ASP A 440 -15.38 -30.66 1.56
N SER A 441 -15.47 -30.61 0.23
CA SER A 441 -14.56 -31.25 -0.73
C SER A 441 -14.64 -30.55 -2.09
N ARG A 442 -13.83 -30.99 -3.07
CA ARG A 442 -13.90 -30.56 -4.47
C ARG A 442 -15.28 -30.72 -5.07
N LEU A 443 -16.04 -31.74 -4.68
CA LEU A 443 -17.38 -32.00 -5.20
C LEU A 443 -18.47 -31.19 -4.48
N ARG A 444 -18.11 -30.52 -3.39
CA ARG A 444 -19.03 -29.80 -2.51
C ARG A 444 -18.40 -28.50 -2.02
N VAL A 445 -18.11 -27.63 -2.98
CA VAL A 445 -17.80 -26.23 -2.71
C VAL A 445 -19.11 -25.47 -2.60
N ARG A 446 -19.32 -24.73 -1.52
CA ARG A 446 -20.53 -23.92 -1.29
C ARG A 446 -20.23 -22.46 -1.53
N CYS A 447 -21.14 -21.78 -2.21
CA CYS A 447 -21.13 -20.33 -2.38
C CYS A 447 -22.51 -19.78 -2.04
N ASP A 448 -22.67 -19.13 -0.90
CA ASP A 448 -23.97 -18.57 -0.52
C ASP A 448 -24.14 -17.18 -1.15
N ARG A 449 -25.24 -16.98 -1.88
CA ARG A 449 -25.58 -15.71 -2.55
C ARG A 449 -26.28 -14.76 -1.58
N ILE A 450 -25.50 -14.09 -0.71
CA ILE A 450 -26.03 -13.13 0.26
C ILE A 450 -26.80 -11.99 -0.44
N LYS A 451 -26.22 -11.44 -1.52
CA LYS A 451 -26.84 -10.42 -2.38
C LYS A 451 -26.31 -10.54 -3.80
N THR A 452 -27.19 -10.57 -4.80
CA THR A 452 -26.78 -10.50 -6.22
C THR A 452 -26.67 -9.05 -6.71
N PHE A 453 -26.06 -8.84 -7.90
CA PHE A 453 -25.97 -7.50 -8.49
C PHE A 453 -27.33 -6.88 -8.78
N ASP A 454 -28.28 -7.70 -9.23
CA ASP A 454 -29.60 -7.23 -9.70
C ASP A 454 -30.61 -7.06 -8.55
N GLN A 455 -30.22 -7.42 -7.31
CA GLN A 455 -31.05 -7.26 -6.11
C GLN A 455 -30.76 -5.93 -5.40
N PRO A 456 -31.76 -5.16 -4.96
CA PRO A 456 -31.55 -3.99 -4.12
C PRO A 456 -30.97 -4.38 -2.74
N TYR A 457 -30.28 -3.45 -2.08
CA TYR A 457 -29.84 -3.65 -0.70
C TYR A 457 -30.90 -3.10 0.26
N ASP A 458 -31.45 -3.98 1.09
CA ASP A 458 -32.44 -3.67 2.12
C ASP A 458 -32.04 -4.31 3.48
N ASP A 459 -32.87 -4.12 4.49
CA ASP A 459 -32.65 -4.68 5.83
C ASP A 459 -32.64 -6.23 5.84
N SER A 460 -33.26 -6.88 4.84
CA SER A 460 -33.24 -8.34 4.72
C SER A 460 -31.84 -8.84 4.31
N ILE A 461 -31.17 -8.12 3.41
CA ILE A 461 -29.78 -8.42 3.04
C ILE A 461 -28.84 -8.23 4.22
N GLN A 462 -29.06 -7.18 5.01
CA GLN A 462 -28.27 -6.95 6.23
C GLN A 462 -28.42 -8.11 7.21
N LYS A 463 -29.63 -8.66 7.40
CA LYS A 463 -29.86 -9.87 8.20
C LYS A 463 -29.12 -11.08 7.61
N ASN A 464 -29.20 -11.28 6.30
CA ASN A 464 -28.50 -12.37 5.62
C ASN A 464 -26.98 -12.34 5.84
N ILE A 465 -26.37 -11.15 5.87
CA ILE A 465 -24.94 -10.98 6.20
C ILE A 465 -24.65 -11.48 7.62
N LEU A 466 -25.46 -11.07 8.59
CA LEU A 466 -25.26 -11.39 10.01
C LEU A 466 -25.50 -12.88 10.31
N GLU A 467 -26.29 -13.56 9.49
CA GLU A 467 -26.64 -14.97 9.64
C GLU A 467 -25.56 -15.94 9.09
N VAL A 468 -24.54 -15.46 8.38
CA VAL A 468 -23.47 -16.32 7.82
C VAL A 468 -22.84 -17.19 8.92
N LYS A 469 -22.81 -18.52 8.75
CA LYS A 469 -22.24 -19.43 9.77
C LYS A 469 -20.93 -20.04 9.28
N PRO A 470 -19.88 -20.09 10.13
CA PRO A 470 -18.61 -20.68 9.76
C PRO A 470 -18.72 -22.21 9.65
N GLN A 471 -18.25 -22.78 8.55
CA GLN A 471 -18.42 -24.20 8.17
C GLN A 471 -17.22 -24.72 7.38
N TYR A 472 -16.83 -25.98 7.61
CA TYR A 472 -15.86 -26.76 6.81
C TYR A 472 -14.51 -26.03 6.53
N TYR A 473 -14.03 -26.08 5.29
CA TYR A 473 -12.68 -25.73 4.83
C TYR A 473 -12.67 -24.65 3.75
N THR A 474 -11.50 -24.35 3.17
CA THR A 474 -11.23 -23.16 2.35
C THR A 474 -10.70 -23.50 0.94
N ARG A 475 -11.59 -23.98 0.05
CA ARG A 475 -11.30 -24.15 -1.40
C ARG A 475 -11.82 -22.97 -2.22
N ILE A 476 -11.02 -21.91 -2.25
CA ILE A 476 -11.41 -20.57 -2.71
C ILE A 476 -11.45 -20.38 -4.24
N CYS A 477 -10.79 -21.23 -5.02
CA CYS A 477 -10.55 -20.97 -6.44
C CYS A 477 -11.79 -21.09 -7.31
N ALA A 478 -12.63 -22.10 -7.07
CA ALA A 478 -13.91 -22.23 -7.76
C ALA A 478 -14.84 -21.04 -7.46
N PRO A 479 -14.99 -20.56 -6.21
CA PRO A 479 -15.71 -19.32 -5.90
C PRO A 479 -15.13 -18.08 -6.59
N ILE A 480 -13.80 -17.91 -6.64
CA ILE A 480 -13.15 -16.81 -7.37
C ILE A 480 -13.55 -16.83 -8.85
N ARG A 481 -13.47 -18.00 -9.51
CA ARG A 481 -13.86 -18.16 -10.91
C ARG A 481 -15.35 -17.90 -11.12
N HIS A 482 -16.19 -18.40 -10.22
CA HIS A 482 -17.65 -18.24 -10.28
C HIS A 482 -18.09 -16.78 -10.17
N VAL A 483 -17.67 -16.09 -9.10
CA VAL A 483 -18.00 -14.69 -8.86
C VAL A 483 -17.33 -13.79 -9.90
N GLY A 484 -16.08 -14.10 -10.29
CA GLY A 484 -15.37 -13.41 -11.35
C GLY A 484 -16.09 -13.46 -12.70
N ALA A 485 -16.65 -14.61 -13.08
CA ALA A 485 -17.46 -14.74 -14.29
C ALA A 485 -18.74 -13.88 -14.25
N LYS A 486 -19.39 -13.75 -13.08
CA LYS A 486 -20.56 -12.87 -12.93
C LYS A 486 -20.18 -11.39 -12.99
N LEU A 487 -19.06 -11.02 -12.37
CA LEU A 487 -18.53 -9.66 -12.37
C LEU A 487 -18.04 -9.25 -13.77
N ALA A 488 -17.43 -10.17 -14.54
CA ALA A 488 -16.99 -9.92 -15.91
C ALA A 488 -18.14 -9.54 -16.85
N LYS A 489 -19.36 -10.05 -16.61
CA LYS A 489 -20.56 -9.74 -17.40
C LYS A 489 -21.11 -8.32 -17.16
N ARG A 490 -20.64 -7.61 -16.13
CA ARG A 490 -21.10 -6.24 -15.84
C ARG A 490 -20.55 -5.26 -16.88
N LYS A 491 -21.38 -4.31 -17.31
CA LYS A 491 -21.04 -3.31 -18.33
C LYS A 491 -20.17 -2.16 -17.80
N THR A 492 -19.93 -2.14 -16.48
CA THR A 492 -19.14 -1.12 -15.81
C THR A 492 -17.68 -1.10 -16.25
N ARG A 493 -17.10 0.10 -16.33
CA ARG A 493 -15.69 0.32 -16.69
C ARG A 493 -14.72 -0.28 -15.69
N GLN A 494 -15.00 -0.16 -14.40
CA GLN A 494 -14.14 -0.71 -13.34
C GLN A 494 -14.82 -1.88 -12.64
N LYS A 495 -14.09 -2.97 -12.47
CA LYS A 495 -14.56 -4.20 -11.82
C LYS A 495 -13.62 -4.55 -10.67
N LEU A 496 -14.15 -4.64 -9.45
CA LEU A 496 -13.38 -4.93 -8.24
C LEU A 496 -13.89 -6.21 -7.58
N LEU A 497 -13.02 -7.18 -7.36
CA LEU A 497 -13.26 -8.38 -6.57
C LEU A 497 -12.52 -8.25 -5.23
N LEU A 498 -13.26 -8.01 -4.15
CA LEU A 498 -12.76 -8.00 -2.78
C LEU A 498 -12.86 -9.41 -2.19
N ILE A 499 -11.78 -9.93 -1.63
CA ILE A 499 -11.75 -11.26 -1.02
C ILE A 499 -11.41 -11.10 0.46
N LEU A 500 -12.33 -11.46 1.35
CA LEU A 500 -12.11 -11.47 2.80
C LEU A 500 -11.79 -12.90 3.21
N THR A 501 -10.55 -13.23 3.55
CA THR A 501 -10.14 -14.58 3.95
C THR A 501 -9.19 -14.56 5.13
N ASP A 502 -9.35 -15.49 6.05
CA ASP A 502 -8.59 -15.54 7.28
C ASP A 502 -7.27 -16.30 7.18
N GLY A 503 -6.94 -16.90 6.03
CA GLY A 503 -5.72 -17.68 5.90
C GLY A 503 -5.47 -18.30 4.53
N LYS A 504 -4.59 -19.30 4.52
CA LYS A 504 -4.19 -20.05 3.31
C LYS A 504 -5.34 -20.96 2.86
N PRO A 505 -5.55 -21.15 1.54
CA PRO A 505 -6.48 -22.15 1.05
C PRO A 505 -6.07 -23.54 1.55
N HIS A 506 -7.02 -24.25 2.15
CA HIS A 506 -6.79 -25.53 2.80
C HIS A 506 -8.08 -26.34 2.79
N ASP A 507 -8.04 -27.53 2.20
CA ASP A 507 -9.11 -28.54 2.19
C ASP A 507 -8.45 -29.93 2.34
N PRO A 508 -8.47 -30.51 3.55
CA PRO A 508 -7.75 -31.74 3.86
C PRO A 508 -8.41 -32.99 3.24
N THR A 509 -9.69 -32.92 2.87
CA THR A 509 -10.45 -34.04 2.31
C THR A 509 -9.83 -34.52 0.98
N ASP A 510 -9.34 -33.58 0.17
CA ASP A 510 -8.71 -33.88 -1.13
C ASP A 510 -7.20 -33.57 -1.17
N ARG A 511 -6.54 -33.42 0.00
CA ARG A 511 -5.14 -32.98 0.11
C ARG A 511 -4.87 -31.66 -0.64
N TYR A 512 -5.87 -30.78 -0.66
CA TYR A 512 -5.77 -29.45 -1.26
C TYR A 512 -5.10 -28.50 -0.25
N GLU A 513 -3.77 -28.53 -0.20
CA GLU A 513 -2.98 -27.78 0.78
C GLU A 513 -1.65 -27.29 0.22
N GLY A 514 -0.97 -26.44 1.00
CA GLY A 514 0.39 -26.00 0.74
C GLY A 514 0.58 -25.35 -0.63
N LYS A 515 1.61 -25.78 -1.36
CA LYS A 515 1.99 -25.20 -2.66
C LYS A 515 0.89 -25.38 -3.71
N TYR A 516 0.24 -26.54 -3.75
CA TYR A 516 -0.79 -26.83 -4.75
C TYR A 516 -1.96 -25.85 -4.64
N ALA A 517 -2.50 -25.71 -3.42
CA ALA A 517 -3.62 -24.83 -3.14
C ALA A 517 -3.32 -23.35 -3.38
N LEU A 518 -2.08 -22.93 -3.11
CA LEU A 518 -1.60 -21.58 -3.39
C LEU A 518 -1.45 -21.31 -4.89
N GLU A 519 -0.90 -22.25 -5.67
CA GLU A 519 -0.73 -22.05 -7.11
C GLU A 519 -2.06 -22.04 -7.86
N ASP A 520 -3.05 -22.85 -7.49
CA ASP A 520 -4.38 -22.77 -8.10
C ASP A 520 -5.09 -21.45 -7.75
N ALA A 521 -4.98 -20.99 -6.50
CA ALA A 521 -5.55 -19.69 -6.10
C ALA A 521 -4.89 -18.52 -6.84
N ARG A 522 -3.56 -18.56 -6.99
CA ARG A 522 -2.82 -17.59 -7.81
C ARG A 522 -3.30 -17.62 -9.26
N ARG A 523 -3.48 -18.81 -9.84
CA ARG A 523 -3.94 -18.98 -11.22
C ARG A 523 -5.35 -18.42 -11.41
N ALA A 524 -6.28 -18.72 -10.50
CA ALA A 524 -7.64 -18.18 -10.53
C ALA A 524 -7.66 -16.65 -10.46
N LEU A 525 -6.81 -16.04 -9.62
CA LEU A 525 -6.68 -14.58 -9.54
C LEU A 525 -6.08 -13.96 -10.81
N MET A 526 -5.08 -14.63 -11.42
CA MET A 526 -4.50 -14.19 -12.69
C MET A 526 -5.52 -14.22 -13.83
N GLU A 527 -6.37 -15.24 -13.87
CA GLU A 527 -7.49 -15.33 -14.83
C GLU A 527 -8.43 -14.13 -14.69
N GLN A 528 -8.79 -13.75 -13.46
CA GLN A 528 -9.66 -12.58 -13.23
C GLN A 528 -8.98 -11.26 -13.61
N ARG A 529 -7.69 -11.09 -13.31
CA ARG A 529 -6.93 -9.90 -13.75
C ARG A 529 -6.84 -9.80 -15.27
N ALA A 530 -6.68 -10.93 -15.97
CA ALA A 530 -6.69 -10.96 -17.43
C ALA A 530 -8.05 -10.53 -18.00
N ASN A 531 -9.15 -10.74 -17.26
CA ASN A 531 -10.49 -10.26 -17.60
C ASN A 531 -10.72 -8.78 -17.22
N GLY A 532 -9.68 -8.03 -16.83
CA GLY A 532 -9.78 -6.62 -16.43
C GLY A 532 -10.39 -6.42 -15.04
N ILE A 533 -10.47 -7.46 -14.21
CA ILE A 533 -10.97 -7.38 -12.84
C ILE A 533 -9.80 -7.11 -11.88
N VAL A 534 -9.92 -6.05 -11.10
CA VAL A 534 -9.00 -5.77 -9.99
C VAL A 534 -9.36 -6.72 -8.85
N CYS A 535 -8.41 -7.57 -8.42
CA CYS A 535 -8.64 -8.47 -7.28
C CYS A 535 -7.86 -8.00 -6.07
N PHE A 536 -8.53 -7.82 -4.94
CA PHE A 536 -7.93 -7.32 -3.71
C PHE A 536 -8.24 -8.24 -2.52
N GLY A 537 -7.20 -8.69 -1.82
CA GLY A 537 -7.31 -9.59 -0.67
C GLY A 537 -7.27 -8.86 0.67
N LEU A 538 -8.14 -9.22 1.59
CA LEU A 538 -8.13 -8.78 2.99
C LEU A 538 -8.00 -10.01 3.86
N THR A 539 -7.04 -9.96 4.78
CA THR A 539 -6.75 -11.10 5.64
C THR A 539 -6.28 -10.71 7.02
N ILE A 540 -6.37 -11.66 7.93
CA ILE A 540 -6.03 -11.52 9.34
C ILE A 540 -4.78 -12.34 9.71
N ASP A 541 -4.32 -13.21 8.80
CA ASP A 541 -3.16 -14.05 9.02
C ASP A 541 -1.88 -13.19 9.02
N GLN A 542 -1.21 -13.12 10.17
CA GLN A 542 0.05 -12.39 10.33
C GLN A 542 1.24 -13.11 9.68
N GLU A 543 1.13 -14.43 9.44
CA GLU A 543 2.04 -15.21 8.60
C GLU A 543 1.71 -15.08 7.10
N GLY A 544 0.60 -14.40 6.81
CA GLY A 544 0.08 -13.91 5.54
C GLY A 544 1.09 -13.46 4.47
N PRO A 545 2.04 -12.55 4.79
CA PRO A 545 2.71 -11.75 3.77
C PRO A 545 3.43 -12.58 2.70
N ARG A 546 3.98 -13.75 3.08
CA ARG A 546 4.81 -14.57 2.20
C ARG A 546 4.00 -15.23 1.08
N TYR A 547 2.79 -15.69 1.36
CA TYR A 547 1.93 -16.34 0.37
C TYR A 547 0.94 -15.35 -0.27
N LEU A 548 0.49 -14.33 0.45
CA LEU A 548 -0.45 -13.33 -0.10
C LEU A 548 0.17 -12.50 -1.22
N ASN A 549 1.44 -12.11 -1.09
CA ASN A 549 2.13 -11.41 -2.19
C ASN A 549 2.26 -12.31 -3.42
N HIS A 550 2.40 -13.63 -3.23
CA HIS A 550 2.41 -14.60 -4.32
C HIS A 550 1.04 -14.71 -5.00
N LEU A 551 -0.05 -14.70 -4.23
CA LEU A 551 -1.44 -14.79 -4.73
C LEU A 551 -1.93 -13.49 -5.38
N PHE A 552 -1.93 -12.41 -4.62
CA PHE A 552 -2.55 -11.13 -4.99
C PHE A 552 -1.61 -10.23 -5.78
N GLY A 553 -0.30 -10.48 -5.70
CA GLY A 553 0.70 -9.52 -6.19
C GLY A 553 0.80 -8.32 -5.25
N THR A 554 1.85 -7.54 -5.47
CA THR A 554 2.23 -6.46 -4.56
C THR A 554 1.22 -5.30 -4.63
N GLY A 555 0.72 -4.86 -3.47
CA GLY A 555 -0.25 -3.74 -3.38
C GLY A 555 -1.72 -4.13 -3.51
N ASN A 556 -2.02 -5.40 -3.78
CA ASN A 556 -3.39 -5.91 -3.95
C ASN A 556 -3.89 -6.71 -2.73
N TYR A 557 -3.30 -6.51 -1.55
CA TYR A 557 -3.78 -7.12 -0.32
C TYR A 557 -3.48 -6.27 0.93
N THR A 558 -4.26 -6.46 1.98
CA THR A 558 -4.05 -5.86 3.31
C THR A 558 -4.18 -6.91 4.40
N ILE A 559 -3.26 -6.86 5.38
CA ILE A 559 -3.28 -7.71 6.58
C ILE A 559 -3.73 -6.86 7.78
N TYR A 560 -4.69 -7.35 8.56
CA TYR A 560 -5.22 -6.64 9.72
C TYR A 560 -4.74 -7.26 11.03
N SER A 561 -3.99 -6.48 11.80
CA SER A 561 -3.52 -6.82 13.14
C SER A 561 -4.54 -6.51 14.25
N HIS A 562 -5.45 -5.56 14.03
CA HIS A 562 -6.49 -5.14 14.98
C HIS A 562 -7.89 -5.33 14.39
N LEU A 563 -8.49 -6.49 14.65
CA LEU A 563 -9.78 -6.86 14.06
C LEU A 563 -10.93 -5.93 14.46
N ASN A 564 -10.93 -5.40 15.67
CA ASN A 564 -12.01 -4.51 16.14
C ASN A 564 -12.13 -3.21 15.31
N ALA A 565 -11.08 -2.80 14.59
CA ALA A 565 -11.11 -1.61 13.74
C ALA A 565 -11.51 -1.91 12.29
N MET A 566 -11.62 -3.19 11.89
CA MET A 566 -11.92 -3.59 10.51
C MET A 566 -13.22 -2.98 9.97
N PRO A 567 -14.32 -2.88 10.74
CA PRO A 567 -15.56 -2.25 10.26
C PRO A 567 -15.40 -0.76 9.92
N GLU A 568 -14.48 -0.05 10.59
CA GLU A 568 -14.19 1.35 10.28
C GLU A 568 -13.22 1.49 9.10
N VAL A 569 -12.23 0.61 9.01
CA VAL A 569 -11.14 0.73 8.02
C VAL A 569 -11.56 0.24 6.64
N LEU A 570 -12.40 -0.79 6.54
CA LEU A 570 -12.82 -1.38 5.27
C LEU A 570 -13.47 -0.35 4.31
N PRO A 571 -14.39 0.52 4.76
CA PRO A 571 -14.87 1.66 3.97
C PRO A 571 -13.76 2.58 3.45
N HIS A 572 -12.78 2.91 4.28
CA HIS A 572 -11.68 3.79 3.89
C HIS A 572 -10.75 3.13 2.86
N LEU A 573 -10.52 1.82 2.99
CA LEU A 573 -9.79 1.05 1.99
C LEU A 573 -10.53 1.06 0.65
N TYR A 574 -11.84 0.81 0.67
CA TYR A 574 -12.68 0.90 -0.52
C TYR A 574 -12.58 2.28 -1.18
N ALA A 575 -12.62 3.33 -0.37
CA ALA A 575 -12.47 4.70 -0.84
C ALA A 575 -11.12 4.94 -1.53
N GLN A 576 -10.03 4.45 -0.94
CA GLN A 576 -8.70 4.55 -1.53
C GLN A 576 -8.58 3.77 -2.85
N LEU A 577 -9.11 2.55 -2.91
CA LEU A 577 -9.04 1.69 -4.10
C LEU A 577 -9.82 2.26 -5.29
N THR A 578 -10.90 2.98 -5.02
CA THR A 578 -11.77 3.57 -6.05
C THR A 578 -11.55 5.08 -6.23
N ASN A 579 -10.50 5.64 -5.63
CA ASN A 579 -10.19 7.07 -5.61
C ASN A 579 -11.39 7.96 -5.19
N LEU A 580 -12.21 7.49 -4.26
CA LEU A 580 -13.22 8.31 -3.59
C LEU A 580 -12.54 9.41 -2.79
N ARG A 581 -12.90 10.67 -3.05
CA ARG A 581 -12.58 11.80 -2.18
C ARG A 581 -13.59 11.79 -1.03
N VAL A 582 -13.13 11.46 0.16
CA VAL A 582 -13.94 11.27 1.37
C VAL A 582 -13.59 12.33 2.40
#